data_AF-A0AAP0LVR7-F1
#
_entry.id   AF-A0AAP0LVR7-F1
#
_cell.length_a   1.000
_cell.length_b   1.000
_cell.length_c   1.000
_cell.angle_alpha   90.00
_cell.angle_beta   90.00
_cell.angle_gamma   90.00
#
_symmetry.space_group_name_H-M   'P 1'
#
loop_
_entity.id
_entity.type
_entity.pdbx_description
1 polymer ?
#
loop_
_entity_poly.entity_id
_entity_poly.type
_entity_poly.pdbx_seq_one_letter_code
_entity_poly.pdbx_strand_id
1 'polypeptide(L)'
;MIVSEDRNILETFDGANQASTLQFVKNINIEGTLFQRFPLELLKKLSTDCLVMQNHHYGISPERMQANKELAKFFKILTTSVDEYNKVYVSTVQAYNYHVTAFQWHPKKNAFEWGPKAIPHTEDAIQVTQQAANFFIRSVLITCIIVYVTNFIVKQVLEFH
;
A
#
# COMPACT_ATOMS: atom_id res chain seq x y z
N MET A 1 -9.34 -14.57 -0.36
CA MET A 1 -9.64 -15.72 -1.24
C MET A 1 -8.57 -16.81 -1.26
N ILE A 2 -7.27 -16.54 -1.07
CA ILE A 2 -6.26 -17.62 -0.83
C ILE A 2 -5.53 -17.46 0.50
N VAL A 3 -4.96 -16.28 0.81
CA VAL A 3 -4.43 -16.08 2.18
C VAL A 3 -5.58 -15.86 3.15
N SER A 4 -6.49 -14.92 2.87
CA SER A 4 -7.56 -14.60 3.84
C SER A 4 -8.59 -15.71 4.08
N GLU A 5 -8.67 -16.72 3.20
CA GLU A 5 -9.76 -17.72 3.11
C GLU A 5 -11.21 -17.16 3.08
N ASP A 6 -11.35 -15.84 3.09
CA ASP A 6 -12.60 -15.10 3.06
C ASP A 6 -12.76 -14.40 1.70
N ARG A 7 -13.93 -14.57 1.08
CA ARG A 7 -14.32 -13.95 -0.20
C ARG A 7 -14.93 -12.55 -0.01
N ASN A 8 -15.36 -12.23 1.20
CA ASN A 8 -16.01 -10.96 1.59
C ASN A 8 -15.13 -10.18 2.57
N ILE A 9 -13.81 -10.25 2.38
CA ILE A 9 -12.85 -9.63 3.30
C ILE A 9 -12.76 -8.10 3.11
N LEU A 10 -13.13 -7.61 1.93
CA LEU A 10 -13.06 -6.20 1.58
C LEU A 10 -14.28 -5.43 2.09
N GLU A 11 -14.04 -4.18 2.47
CA GLU A 11 -15.06 -3.20 2.83
C GLU A 11 -15.03 -2.04 1.84
N THR A 12 -16.11 -1.25 1.81
CA THR A 12 -16.17 -0.03 1.01
C THR A 12 -15.40 1.11 1.68
N PHE A 13 -14.68 1.88 0.86
CA PHE A 13 -13.94 3.09 1.21
C PHE A 13 -14.02 4.10 0.06
N ASP A 14 -13.95 5.39 0.35
CA ASP A 14 -13.92 6.44 -0.69
C ASP A 14 -12.51 7.03 -0.86
N GLY A 15 -11.68 6.34 -1.65
CA GLY A 15 -10.30 6.73 -1.94
C GLY A 15 -10.06 6.94 -3.44
N ALA A 16 -11.10 7.29 -4.20
CA ALA A 16 -11.00 7.49 -5.64
C ALA A 16 -10.42 8.88 -5.94
N ASN A 17 -9.42 8.94 -6.84
CA ASN A 17 -8.78 10.19 -7.25
C ASN A 17 -8.24 11.07 -6.09
N GLN A 18 -7.74 10.46 -5.01
CA GLN A 18 -7.38 11.18 -3.79
C GLN A 18 -5.87 11.17 -3.55
N ALA A 19 -5.25 12.35 -3.45
CA ALA A 19 -3.91 12.43 -2.85
C ALA A 19 -4.02 12.33 -1.33
N SER A 20 -3.22 11.46 -0.72
CA SER A 20 -3.29 11.17 0.71
C SER A 20 -1.91 11.08 1.36
N THR A 21 -1.92 11.08 2.69
CA THR A 21 -0.77 10.73 3.52
C THR A 21 -0.70 9.21 3.74
N LEU A 22 0.45 8.73 4.20
CA LEU A 22 0.68 7.40 4.76
C LEU A 22 0.99 7.52 6.24
N GLN A 23 0.11 6.99 7.09
CA GLN A 23 0.30 6.98 8.54
C GLN A 23 1.03 5.70 8.94
N PHE A 24 2.26 5.82 9.43
CA PHE A 24 3.03 4.68 9.91
C PHE A 24 2.43 4.13 11.22
N VAL A 25 2.35 2.80 11.32
CA VAL A 25 1.97 2.19 12.59
C VAL A 25 3.04 2.44 13.66
N LYS A 26 2.62 2.63 14.91
CA LYS A 26 3.54 2.95 16.02
C LYS A 26 4.61 1.86 16.17
N ASN A 27 5.85 2.28 16.45
CA ASN A 27 7.01 1.43 16.71
C ASN A 27 7.36 0.46 15.56
N ILE A 28 7.03 0.81 14.31
CA ILE A 28 7.37 -0.04 13.17
C ILE A 28 8.88 -0.04 12.91
N ASN A 29 9.48 -1.23 12.75
CA ASN A 29 10.81 -1.35 12.18
C ASN A 29 10.72 -1.29 10.65
N ILE A 30 11.26 -0.22 10.06
CA ILE A 30 11.29 0.00 8.61
C ILE A 30 12.41 -0.75 7.88
N GLU A 31 13.34 -1.36 8.63
CA GLU A 31 14.39 -2.20 8.05
C GLU A 31 13.79 -3.42 7.31
N GLY A 32 14.33 -3.71 6.12
CA GLY A 32 13.83 -4.75 5.23
C GLY A 32 12.50 -4.42 4.55
N THR A 33 11.92 -3.24 4.80
CA THR A 33 10.63 -2.83 4.21
C THR A 33 10.84 -1.91 3.00
N LEU A 34 9.75 -1.64 2.27
CA LEU A 34 9.69 -0.62 1.21
C LEU A 34 10.33 0.71 1.63
N PHE A 35 10.16 1.07 2.90
CA PHE A 35 10.53 2.37 3.45
C PHE A 35 11.99 2.46 3.90
N GLN A 36 12.74 1.36 3.90
CA GLN A 36 14.11 1.30 4.45
C GLN A 36 15.06 2.35 3.85
N ARG A 37 14.91 2.66 2.56
CA ARG A 37 15.81 3.57 1.82
C ARG A 37 15.25 4.96 1.61
N PHE A 38 14.05 5.23 2.13
CA PHE A 38 13.48 6.57 2.05
C PHE A 38 14.30 7.50 2.95
N PRO A 39 14.69 8.69 2.47
CA PRO A 39 15.31 9.71 3.32
C PRO A 39 14.41 10.01 4.53
N LEU A 40 15.02 10.25 5.70
CA LEU A 40 14.27 10.47 6.95
C LEU A 40 13.26 11.62 6.83
N GLU A 41 13.62 12.69 6.14
CA GLU A 41 12.72 13.81 5.90
C GLU A 41 11.55 13.43 4.99
N LEU A 42 11.78 12.59 3.97
CA LEU A 42 10.71 12.09 3.11
C LEU A 42 9.76 11.16 3.88
N LEU A 43 10.28 10.34 4.81
CA LEU A 43 9.46 9.51 5.70
C LEU A 43 8.55 10.34 6.60
N LYS A 44 9.04 11.45 7.13
CA LYS A 44 8.23 12.40 7.91
C LYS A 44 7.14 13.01 7.04
N LYS A 45 7.51 13.50 5.85
CA LYS A 45 6.57 14.10 4.89
C LYS A 45 5.50 13.13 4.42
N LEU A 46 5.80 11.83 4.29
CA LEU A 46 4.77 10.84 3.98
C LEU A 46 3.61 10.85 5.00
N SER A 47 3.87 11.20 6.27
CA SER A 47 2.85 11.28 7.31
C SER A 47 2.09 12.61 7.33
N THR A 48 2.67 13.70 6.79
CA THR A 48 2.12 15.06 6.89
C THR A 48 1.58 15.60 5.58
N ASP A 49 2.20 15.22 4.46
CA ASP A 49 1.97 15.77 3.14
C ASP A 49 1.29 14.72 2.25
N CYS A 50 0.36 15.16 1.41
CA CYS A 50 -0.36 14.28 0.49
C CYS A 50 0.53 13.88 -0.71
N LEU A 51 1.46 12.94 -0.48
CA LEU A 51 2.48 12.53 -1.45
C LEU A 51 2.15 11.25 -2.21
N VAL A 52 1.09 10.52 -1.84
CA VAL A 52 0.68 9.29 -2.53
C VAL A 52 -0.69 9.44 -3.17
N MET A 53 -0.86 8.81 -4.32
CA MET A 53 -2.14 8.80 -5.03
C MET A 53 -2.94 7.54 -4.71
N GLN A 54 -4.16 7.71 -4.22
CA GLN A 54 -5.15 6.65 -4.01
C GLN A 54 -6.12 6.63 -5.20
N ASN A 55 -6.57 5.44 -5.56
CA ASN A 55 -7.60 5.29 -6.57
C ASN A 55 -8.40 3.99 -6.37
N HIS A 56 -9.14 3.92 -5.26
CA HIS A 56 -9.84 2.71 -4.84
C HIS A 56 -11.22 2.99 -4.23
N HIS A 57 -12.13 2.03 -4.39
CA HIS A 57 -13.47 2.01 -3.76
C HIS A 57 -13.59 0.93 -2.67
N TYR A 58 -12.55 0.10 -2.53
CA TYR A 58 -12.52 -1.05 -1.64
C TYR A 58 -11.16 -1.14 -0.99
N GLY A 59 -11.17 -1.59 0.26
CA GLY A 59 -9.98 -1.77 1.08
C GLY A 59 -10.28 -2.70 2.25
N ILE A 60 -9.39 -2.70 3.23
CA ILE A 60 -9.55 -3.46 4.47
C ILE A 60 -9.21 -2.55 5.65
N SER A 61 -10.08 -2.47 6.65
CA SER A 61 -9.75 -1.78 7.90
C SER A 61 -8.65 -2.53 8.67
N PRO A 62 -7.83 -1.84 9.49
CA PRO A 62 -6.88 -2.51 10.37
C PRO A 62 -7.54 -3.57 11.26
N GLU A 63 -8.74 -3.28 11.77
CA GLU A 63 -9.52 -4.16 12.63
C GLU A 63 -9.92 -5.44 11.88
N ARG A 64 -10.47 -5.30 10.66
CA ARG A 64 -10.87 -6.45 9.81
C ARG A 64 -9.66 -7.29 9.41
N MET A 65 -8.53 -6.65 9.11
CA MET A 65 -7.29 -7.35 8.78
C MET A 65 -6.74 -8.15 9.95
N GLN A 66 -6.71 -7.58 11.16
CA GLN A 66 -6.23 -8.26 12.37
C GLN A 66 -7.20 -9.35 12.86
N ALA A 67 -8.51 -9.16 12.65
CA ALA A 67 -9.52 -10.17 13.00
C ALA A 67 -9.44 -11.42 12.12
N ASN A 68 -8.91 -11.30 10.89
CA ASN A 68 -8.67 -12.44 10.01
C ASN A 68 -7.32 -13.11 10.38
N LYS A 69 -7.38 -14.28 11.01
CA LYS A 69 -6.20 -14.99 11.53
C LYS A 69 -5.14 -15.27 10.46
N GLU A 70 -5.55 -15.64 9.25
CA GLU A 70 -4.61 -15.96 8.17
C GLU A 70 -3.91 -14.71 7.65
N LEU A 71 -4.63 -13.58 7.49
CA LEU A 71 -4.02 -12.30 7.13
C LEU A 71 -3.10 -11.79 8.24
N ALA A 72 -3.53 -11.84 9.50
CA ALA A 72 -2.76 -11.39 10.65
C ALA A 72 -1.47 -12.22 10.85
N LYS A 73 -1.50 -13.52 10.53
CA LYS A 73 -0.34 -14.40 10.57
C LYS A 73 0.61 -14.17 9.39
N PHE A 74 0.08 -13.81 8.22
CA PHE A 74 0.88 -13.69 7.01
C PHE A 74 1.50 -12.31 6.85
N PHE A 75 0.77 -11.24 7.16
CA PHE A 75 1.15 -9.86 6.89
C PHE A 75 1.28 -9.01 8.16
N LYS A 76 2.35 -8.21 8.23
CA LYS A 76 2.44 -7.03 9.10
C LYS A 76 1.91 -5.80 8.36
N ILE A 77 1.12 -4.98 9.06
CA ILE A 77 0.71 -3.67 8.58
C ILE A 77 1.88 -2.70 8.77
N LEU A 78 2.24 -1.96 7.72
CA LEU A 78 3.28 -0.92 7.78
C LEU A 78 2.67 0.47 7.88
N THR A 79 1.67 0.74 7.04
CA THR A 79 0.99 2.04 7.00
C THR A 79 -0.51 1.89 6.85
N THR A 80 -1.23 2.87 7.36
CA THR A 80 -2.65 3.11 7.08
C THR A 80 -2.83 4.43 6.33
N SER A 81 -4.00 4.64 5.77
CA SER A 81 -4.44 5.93 5.21
C SER A 81 -5.91 6.13 5.59
N VAL A 82 -6.42 7.33 5.35
CA VAL A 82 -7.82 7.68 5.57
C VAL A 82 -8.49 8.00 4.24
N ASP A 83 -9.75 7.61 4.13
CA ASP A 83 -10.58 7.93 2.97
C ASP A 83 -11.19 9.34 3.11
N GLU A 84 -11.99 9.79 2.14
CA GLU A 84 -12.61 11.14 2.18
C GLU A 84 -13.55 11.37 3.39
N TYR A 85 -14.03 10.29 4.02
CA TYR A 85 -14.91 10.34 5.20
C TYR A 85 -14.18 10.02 6.51
N ASN A 86 -12.84 10.08 6.51
CA ASN A 86 -11.98 9.74 7.65
C ASN A 86 -12.04 8.27 8.10
N LYS A 87 -12.50 7.36 7.24
CA LYS A 87 -12.45 5.92 7.51
C LYS A 87 -11.02 5.43 7.29
N VAL A 88 -10.45 4.77 8.28
CA VAL A 88 -9.08 4.26 8.25
C VAL A 88 -9.02 2.92 7.50
N TYR A 89 -8.10 2.79 6.56
CA TYR A 89 -7.79 1.54 5.87
C TYR A 89 -6.29 1.25 5.86
N VAL A 90 -5.97 -0.02 5.68
CA VAL A 90 -4.59 -0.49 5.51
C VAL A 90 -4.08 -0.05 4.13
N SER A 91 -2.98 0.70 4.10
CA SER A 91 -2.42 1.24 2.85
C SER A 91 -1.14 0.54 2.42
N THR A 92 -0.36 -0.03 3.34
CA THR A 92 0.83 -0.83 3.01
C THR A 92 0.99 -1.99 4.00
N VAL A 93 1.30 -3.18 3.48
CA VAL A 93 1.57 -4.40 4.24
C VAL A 93 2.83 -5.09 3.72
N GLN A 94 3.46 -5.89 4.57
CA GLN A 94 4.57 -6.74 4.19
C GLN A 94 4.39 -8.13 4.81
N ALA A 95 4.73 -9.18 4.07
CA ALA A 95 4.69 -10.53 4.60
C ALA A 95 5.79 -10.73 5.67
N TYR A 96 5.51 -11.52 6.70
CA TYR A 96 6.50 -11.80 7.75
C TYR A 96 7.66 -12.65 7.24
N ASN A 97 7.34 -13.71 6.50
CA ASN A 97 8.29 -14.78 6.14
C ASN A 97 8.64 -14.80 4.64
N TYR A 98 8.11 -13.85 3.87
CA TYR A 98 8.29 -13.79 2.42
C TYR A 98 8.69 -12.37 2.02
N HIS A 99 9.45 -12.24 0.92
CA HIS A 99 9.83 -10.95 0.35
C HIS A 99 8.68 -10.26 -0.40
N VAL A 100 7.45 -10.37 0.11
CA VAL A 100 6.24 -9.81 -0.49
C VAL A 100 5.86 -8.54 0.26
N THR A 101 5.81 -7.43 -0.46
CA THR A 101 5.25 -6.16 0.01
C THR A 101 4.09 -5.78 -0.89
N ALA A 102 2.97 -5.37 -0.32
CA ALA A 102 1.79 -4.92 -1.03
C ALA A 102 1.37 -3.54 -0.53
N PHE A 103 0.96 -2.67 -1.44
CA PHE A 103 0.47 -1.34 -1.11
C PHE A 103 -0.72 -0.97 -1.98
N GLN A 104 -1.66 -0.24 -1.40
CA GLN A 104 -2.94 0.17 -2.00
C GLN A 104 -2.80 1.37 -2.95
N TRP A 105 -1.80 2.21 -2.69
CA TRP A 105 -1.57 3.47 -3.39
C TRP A 105 -0.79 3.29 -4.70
N HIS A 106 -0.75 4.32 -5.54
CA HIS A 106 -0.22 4.25 -6.90
C HIS A 106 1.02 5.16 -7.09
N PRO A 107 2.24 4.71 -6.70
CA PRO A 107 3.46 5.52 -6.81
C PRO A 107 3.72 6.02 -8.23
N LYS A 108 3.43 5.19 -9.24
CA LYS A 108 3.67 5.51 -10.65
C LYS A 108 2.95 6.81 -11.08
N LYS A 109 1.76 7.08 -10.54
CA LYS A 109 0.92 8.19 -11.00
C LYS A 109 1.63 9.53 -10.85
N ASN A 110 2.32 9.73 -9.72
CA ASN A 110 3.05 10.97 -9.42
C ASN A 110 4.03 11.37 -10.53
N ALA A 111 4.72 10.42 -11.17
CA ALA A 111 5.74 10.73 -12.17
C ALA A 111 5.26 10.64 -13.64
N PHE A 112 4.16 9.92 -13.89
CA PHE A 112 3.83 9.50 -15.26
C PHE A 112 2.39 9.76 -15.70
N GLU A 113 1.51 10.30 -14.86
CA GLU A 113 0.11 10.59 -15.22
C GLU A 113 -0.28 12.03 -14.89
N TRP A 114 -0.73 12.81 -15.89
CA TRP A 114 -1.04 14.23 -15.76
C TRP A 114 -2.54 14.58 -15.90
N GLY A 115 -3.41 13.58 -15.89
CA GLY A 115 -4.85 13.78 -16.13
C GLY A 115 -5.56 14.42 -14.93
N PRO A 116 -5.78 13.67 -13.83
CA PRO A 116 -6.38 14.22 -12.61
C PRO A 116 -5.47 15.25 -11.92
N LYS A 117 -6.01 16.44 -11.63
CA LYS A 117 -5.30 17.50 -10.89
C LYS A 117 -4.90 17.11 -9.46
N ALA A 118 -5.57 16.10 -8.90
CA ALA A 118 -5.30 15.62 -7.55
C ALA A 118 -3.97 14.84 -7.45
N ILE A 119 -3.40 14.38 -8.56
CA ILE A 119 -2.14 13.62 -8.52
C ILE A 119 -1.00 14.54 -8.02
N PRO A 120 -0.23 14.11 -7.00
CA PRO A 120 0.85 14.93 -6.48
C PRO A 120 2.07 14.85 -7.41
N HIS A 121 2.51 16.01 -7.91
CA HIS A 121 3.65 16.17 -8.81
C HIS A 121 4.81 16.97 -8.19
N THR A 122 4.86 17.11 -6.86
CA THR A 122 5.96 17.78 -6.17
C THR A 122 7.25 16.96 -6.25
N GLU A 123 8.40 17.60 -6.03
CA GLU A 123 9.69 16.89 -6.01
C GLU A 123 9.68 15.72 -5.02
N ASP A 124 9.12 15.92 -3.82
CA ASP A 124 8.97 14.86 -2.83
C ASP A 124 8.09 13.70 -3.35
N ALA A 125 6.97 14.00 -4.03
CA ALA A 125 6.10 12.98 -4.59
C ALA A 125 6.78 12.17 -5.70
N ILE A 126 7.64 12.81 -6.50
CA ILE A 126 8.49 12.12 -7.49
C ILE A 126 9.55 11.24 -6.80
N GLN A 127 10.15 11.73 -5.72
CA GLN A 127 11.09 10.93 -4.92
C GLN A 127 10.41 9.68 -4.33
N VAL A 128 9.15 9.78 -3.89
CA VAL A 128 8.37 8.61 -3.45
C VAL A 128 8.26 7.56 -4.55
N THR A 129 7.94 7.96 -5.79
CA THR A 129 7.92 7.05 -6.94
C THR A 129 9.26 6.38 -7.16
N GLN A 130 10.34 7.15 -7.15
CA GLN A 130 11.69 6.63 -7.40
C GLN A 130 12.11 5.63 -6.32
N GLN A 131 11.84 5.91 -5.04
CA GLN A 131 12.20 5.00 -3.96
C GLN A 131 11.37 3.71 -4.00
N ALA A 132 10.08 3.81 -4.33
CA ALA A 132 9.24 2.63 -4.54
C ALA A 132 9.73 1.76 -5.70
N ALA A 133 10.13 2.37 -6.82
CA ALA A 133 10.70 1.65 -7.96
C ALA A 133 12.06 1.02 -7.64
N ASN A 134 12.93 1.72 -6.90
CA ASN A 134 14.23 1.20 -6.46
C ASN A 134 14.08 -0.03 -5.55
N PHE A 135 13.05 -0.05 -4.70
CA PHE A 135 12.72 -1.21 -3.88
C PHE A 135 12.18 -2.36 -4.74
N PHE A 136 11.29 -2.07 -5.70
CA PHE A 136 10.74 -3.07 -6.64
C PHE A 136 11.84 -3.81 -7.39
N ILE A 137 12.85 -3.13 -7.92
CA ILE A 137 13.91 -3.76 -8.71
C ILE A 137 14.77 -4.72 -7.86
N ARG A 138 14.77 -4.56 -6.53
CA ARG A 138 15.59 -5.35 -5.60
C ARG A 138 14.85 -6.50 -4.90
N SER A 139 13.52 -6.46 -4.89
CA SER A 139 12.67 -7.37 -4.14
C SER A 139 11.59 -7.94 -5.04
N VAL A 140 11.08 -9.16 -4.77
CA VAL A 140 9.90 -9.69 -5.48
C VAL A 140 8.66 -8.93 -4.98
N LEU A 141 8.42 -7.75 -5.53
CA LEU A 141 7.25 -6.96 -5.15
C LEU A 141 6.03 -7.43 -5.95
N ILE A 142 4.96 -7.71 -5.21
CA ILE A 142 3.65 -7.91 -5.79
C ILE A 142 2.90 -6.59 -5.62
N THR A 143 2.80 -5.81 -6.70
CA THR A 143 1.92 -4.64 -6.72
C THR A 143 0.48 -5.12 -6.68
N CYS A 144 -0.06 -5.36 -5.49
CA CYS A 144 -1.48 -5.56 -5.28
C CYS A 144 -2.21 -4.24 -5.46
N ILE A 145 -2.60 -3.94 -6.71
CA ILE A 145 -3.72 -3.04 -6.93
C ILE A 145 -4.95 -3.77 -6.37
N ILE A 146 -5.27 -3.55 -5.10
CA ILE A 146 -6.46 -4.14 -4.44
C ILE A 146 -7.77 -3.77 -5.18
N VAL A 147 -7.71 -2.87 -6.17
CA VAL A 147 -8.81 -2.43 -7.04
C VAL A 147 -8.90 -3.15 -8.39
N TYR A 148 -7.80 -3.69 -8.93
CA TYR A 148 -7.79 -4.37 -10.23
C TYR A 148 -7.67 -5.89 -10.13
N VAL A 149 -7.63 -6.40 -8.90
CA VAL A 149 -7.41 -7.81 -8.64
C VAL A 149 -8.62 -8.41 -7.96
N THR A 150 -9.73 -8.40 -8.69
CA THR A 150 -10.70 -9.48 -8.60
C THR A 150 -10.27 -10.70 -9.43
N ASN A 151 -9.16 -10.65 -10.20
CA ASN A 151 -8.81 -11.79 -11.09
C ASN A 151 -7.32 -12.19 -11.27
N PHE A 152 -6.31 -11.58 -10.64
CA PHE A 152 -4.92 -11.89 -11.06
C PHE A 152 -3.83 -12.16 -10.01
N ILE A 153 -3.97 -11.77 -8.75
CA ILE A 153 -2.91 -11.91 -7.76
C ILE A 153 -3.31 -12.94 -6.72
N VAL A 154 -3.35 -14.17 -7.19
CA VAL A 154 -2.80 -15.30 -6.42
C VAL A 154 -2.32 -16.41 -7.37
N LYS A 155 -2.77 -16.44 -8.62
CA LYS A 155 -2.38 -17.51 -9.55
C LYS A 155 -0.89 -17.56 -9.88
N GLN A 156 -0.12 -16.50 -9.63
CA GLN A 156 1.31 -16.45 -9.95
C GLN A 156 2.26 -16.77 -8.77
N VAL A 157 1.76 -16.91 -7.53
CA VAL A 157 2.64 -17.06 -6.34
C VAL A 157 2.65 -18.49 -5.81
N LEU A 158 1.79 -19.39 -6.32
CA LEU A 158 1.68 -20.77 -5.83
C LEU A 158 1.86 -21.85 -6.92
N GLU A 159 2.34 -21.50 -8.13
CA GLU A 159 2.75 -22.49 -9.16
C GLU A 159 4.28 -22.65 -9.27
N PHE A 160 5.02 -22.36 -8.19
CA PHE A 160 6.39 -22.83 -7.99
C PHE A 160 6.49 -23.68 -6.72
N HIS A 161 5.73 -24.79 -6.71
CA HIS A 161 6.15 -26.13 -6.30
C HIS A 161 5.00 -27.12 -6.48
#